data_AF-A0A538KWU8-F1
#
_entry.id   AF-A0A538KWU8-F1
#
_cell.length_a   1.000
_cell.length_b   1.000
_cell.length_c   1.000
_cell.angle_alpha   90.00
_cell.angle_beta   90.00
_cell.angle_gamma   90.00
#
_symmetry.space_group_name_H-M   'P 1'
#
loop_
_entity.id
_entity.type
_entity.pdbx_description
1 polymer ?
#
loop_
_entity_poly.entity_id
_entity_poly.type
_entity_poly.pdbx_seq_one_letter_code
_entity_poly.pdbx_strand_id
1 'polypeptide(L)'
;MLVLTEEAQGAIRSIVEEAGVGPNGGLRISGANEGNGETALEFDVAHGPADGDEVVTDGGATVFLDETASALLTDKLLDVHAHGDHFHFSIDEQSG
;
A
#
# COMPACT_ATOMS: atom_id res chain seq x y z
N MET A 1 -10.45 -7.54 -5.55
CA MET A 1 -9.87 -6.19 -5.81
C MET A 1 -9.35 -5.68 -4.48
N LEU A 2 -8.15 -5.10 -4.38
CA LEU A 2 -7.62 -4.65 -3.08
C LEU A 2 -8.56 -3.60 -2.46
N VAL A 3 -8.88 -3.77 -1.17
CA VAL A 3 -9.67 -2.80 -0.40
C VAL A 3 -8.86 -2.30 0.78
N LEU A 4 -8.94 -1.01 1.06
CA LEU A 4 -8.26 -0.37 2.19
C LEU A 4 -9.25 -0.20 3.35
N THR A 5 -8.78 -0.41 4.57
CA THR A 5 -9.55 -0.05 5.77
C THR A 5 -9.52 1.45 6.02
N GLU A 6 -10.48 1.97 6.79
CA GLU A 6 -10.48 3.39 7.20
C GLU A 6 -9.18 3.78 7.95
N GLU A 7 -8.65 2.85 8.76
CA GLU A 7 -7.36 2.99 9.44
C GLU A 7 -6.21 3.10 8.42
N ALA A 8 -6.20 2.22 7.41
CA ALA A 8 -5.21 2.24 6.33
C ALA A 8 -5.21 3.57 5.58
N GLN A 9 -6.39 4.07 5.23
CA GLN A 9 -6.55 5.36 4.54
C GLN A 9 -5.94 6.51 5.34
N GLY A 10 -6.23 6.57 6.65
CA GLY A 10 -5.70 7.61 7.54
C GLY A 10 -4.19 7.53 7.73
N ALA A 11 -3.65 6.32 7.89
CA ALA A 11 -2.22 6.07 8.02
C ALA A 11 -1.46 6.42 6.74
N ILE A 12 -1.93 5.96 5.57
CA ILE A 12 -1.33 6.28 4.27
C ILE A 12 -1.33 7.79 4.05
N ARG A 13 -2.43 8.48 4.35
CA ARG A 13 -2.47 9.94 4.24
C ARG A 13 -1.39 10.60 5.10
N SER A 14 -1.26 10.16 6.35
CA SER A 14 -0.23 10.68 7.26
C SER A 14 1.18 10.43 6.73
N ILE A 15 1.46 9.24 6.18
CA ILE A 15 2.74 8.89 5.57
C ILE A 15 3.05 9.80 4.36
N VAL A 16 2.07 10.01 3.49
CA VAL A 16 2.18 10.86 2.28
C VAL A 16 2.36 12.33 2.65
N GLU A 17 1.65 12.80 3.69
CA GLU A 17 1.78 14.15 4.25
C GLU A 17 3.19 14.36 4.84
N GLU A 18 3.68 13.42 5.65
CA GLU A 18 5.02 13.46 6.26
C GLU A 18 6.14 13.40 5.21
N ALA A 19 5.96 12.58 4.17
CA ALA A 19 6.90 12.47 3.06
C ALA A 19 6.91 13.72 2.15
N GLY A 20 5.89 14.57 2.22
CA GLY A 20 5.81 15.80 1.44
C GLY A 20 5.63 15.59 -0.06
N VAL A 21 5.09 14.43 -0.47
CA VAL A 21 4.95 14.07 -1.90
C VAL A 21 3.80 14.80 -2.62
N GLY A 22 2.97 15.52 -1.87
CA GLY A 22 1.87 16.35 -2.38
C GLY A 22 0.57 15.58 -2.61
N PRO A 23 -0.49 16.23 -3.12
CA PRO A 23 -1.83 15.65 -3.21
C PRO A 23 -1.98 14.54 -4.26
N ASN A 24 -1.01 14.42 -5.18
CA ASN A 24 -0.98 13.36 -6.18
C ASN A 24 -0.04 12.21 -5.77
N GLY A 25 0.67 12.36 -4.64
CA GLY A 25 1.54 11.32 -4.11
C GLY A 25 0.75 10.24 -3.38
N GLY A 26 1.38 9.09 -3.25
CA GLY A 26 0.75 7.90 -2.70
C GLY A 26 1.79 6.89 -2.20
N LEU A 27 1.30 5.81 -1.61
CA LEU A 27 2.14 4.72 -1.14
C LEU A 27 2.31 3.70 -2.26
N ARG A 28 3.54 3.42 -2.66
CA ARG A 28 3.88 2.37 -3.61
C ARG A 28 4.21 1.07 -2.87
N ILE A 29 3.64 -0.03 -3.34
CA ILE A 29 3.85 -1.39 -2.82
C ILE A 29 4.47 -2.22 -3.94
N SER A 30 5.68 -2.70 -3.70
CA SER A 30 6.43 -3.52 -4.66
C SER A 30 6.65 -4.92 -4.08
N GLY A 31 6.44 -5.96 -4.88
CA GLY A 31 6.73 -7.32 -4.46
C GLY A 31 8.20 -7.66 -4.73
N ALA A 32 9.00 -7.85 -3.68
CA ALA A 32 10.37 -8.32 -3.78
C ALA A 32 10.45 -9.80 -3.39
N ASN A 33 11.01 -10.62 -4.27
CA ASN A 33 11.31 -12.00 -3.94
C ASN A 33 12.60 -12.03 -3.12
N GLU A 34 12.51 -12.26 -1.82
CA GLU A 34 13.68 -12.23 -0.93
C GLU A 34 14.57 -13.49 -1.08
N GLY A 35 14.22 -14.42 -1.99
CA GLY A 35 15.04 -15.59 -2.32
C GLY A 35 14.85 -16.77 -1.37
N ASN A 36 14.17 -16.58 -0.24
CA ASN A 36 13.74 -17.62 0.70
C ASN A 36 12.41 -18.30 0.32
N GLY A 37 11.80 -17.92 -0.80
CA GLY A 37 10.47 -18.41 -1.22
C GLY A 37 9.31 -17.65 -0.58
N GLU A 38 9.60 -16.64 0.24
CA GLU A 38 8.66 -15.66 0.75
C GLU A 38 8.70 -14.42 -0.15
N THR A 39 7.53 -13.93 -0.57
CA THR A 39 7.47 -12.65 -1.27
C THR A 39 7.36 -11.56 -0.22
N ALA A 40 8.41 -10.76 -0.08
CA ALA A 40 8.41 -9.57 0.75
C ALA A 40 7.67 -8.46 -0.01
N LEU A 41 6.91 -7.66 0.74
CA LEU A 41 6.30 -6.45 0.20
C LEU A 41 7.11 -5.27 0.71
N GLU A 42 7.61 -4.48 -0.23
CA GLU A 42 8.29 -3.22 0.05
C GLU A 42 7.30 -2.06 -0.10
N PHE A 43 7.33 -1.16 0.88
CA PHE A 43 6.46 0.01 0.95
C PHE A 43 7.32 1.27 0.82
N ASP A 44 7.04 2.09 -0.19
CA ASP A 44 7.79 3.30 -0.49
C ASP A 44 6.84 4.44 -0.85
N VAL A 45 7.19 5.69 -0.56
CA VAL A 45 6.31 6.82 -0.88
C VAL A 45 6.70 7.40 -2.23
N ALA A 46 5.75 7.42 -3.17
CA ALA A 46 5.98 7.91 -4.51
C ALA A 46 5.15 9.16 -4.81
N HIS A 47 5.69 10.03 -5.66
CA HIS A 47 4.95 11.19 -6.17
C HIS A 47 3.88 10.84 -7.21
N GLY A 48 3.83 9.58 -7.66
CA GLY A 48 2.89 9.08 -8.65
C GLY A 48 3.14 7.61 -8.99
N PRO A 49 2.25 6.99 -9.79
CA PRO A 49 2.42 5.60 -10.23
C PRO A 49 3.58 5.46 -11.23
N ALA A 50 4.21 4.30 -11.22
CA ALA A 50 5.15 3.88 -12.28
C ALA A 50 4.43 3.10 -13.39
N ASP A 51 5.16 2.81 -14.46
CA ASP A 51 4.66 2.00 -15.57
C ASP A 51 4.36 0.57 -15.10
N GLY A 52 3.14 0.09 -15.33
CA GLY A 52 2.68 -1.21 -14.86
C GLY A 52 2.11 -1.23 -13.43
N ASP A 53 2.18 -0.12 -12.68
CA ASP A 53 1.54 -0.06 -11.37
C ASP A 53 0.01 0.05 -11.50
N GLU A 54 -0.70 -0.75 -10.71
CA GLU A 54 -2.13 -0.60 -10.49
C GLU A 54 -2.40 0.47 -9.43
N VAL A 55 -3.19 1.48 -9.79
CA VAL A 55 -3.55 2.58 -8.88
C VAL A 55 -4.87 2.26 -8.20
N VAL A 56 -4.81 2.08 -6.88
CA VAL A 56 -5.98 1.92 -6.02
C VAL A 56 -6.16 3.22 -5.24
N THR A 57 -7.29 3.87 -5.45
CA THR A 57 -7.66 5.09 -4.72
C THR A 57 -8.90 4.83 -3.90
N ASP A 58 -8.79 4.95 -2.58
CA ASP A 58 -9.89 4.65 -1.66
C ASP A 58 -9.87 5.63 -0.49
N GLY A 59 -11.02 6.23 -0.17
CA GLY A 59 -11.15 7.21 0.93
C GLY A 59 -10.22 8.44 0.88
N GLY A 60 -9.61 8.72 -0.28
CA GLY A 60 -8.63 9.80 -0.45
C GLY A 60 -7.17 9.39 -0.21
N ALA A 61 -6.90 8.13 0.10
CA ALA A 61 -5.57 7.54 0.03
C ALA A 61 -5.32 6.96 -1.36
N THR A 62 -4.09 7.09 -1.85
CA THR A 62 -3.67 6.52 -3.13
C THR A 62 -2.56 5.51 -2.88
N VAL A 63 -2.75 4.31 -3.41
CA VAL A 63 -1.78 3.21 -3.35
C VAL A 63 -1.44 2.76 -4.77
N PHE A 64 -0.16 2.60 -5.04
CA PHE A 64 0.37 2.12 -6.31
C PHE A 64 0.90 0.70 -6.09
N LEU A 65 0.43 -0.26 -6.85
CA LEU A 65 0.78 -1.67 -6.68
C LEU A 65 1.53 -2.14 -7.92
N ASP A 66 2.77 -2.58 -7.75
CA ASP A 66 3.51 -3.23 -8.84
C ASP A 66 2.77 -4.47 -9.35
N GLU A 67 3.03 -4.91 -10.58
CA GLU A 67 2.43 -6.11 -11.18
C GLU A 67 2.46 -7.32 -10.23
N THR A 68 3.57 -7.50 -9.50
CA THR A 68 3.73 -8.58 -8.52
C THR A 68 2.84 -8.37 -7.29
N ALA A 69 2.83 -7.15 -6.76
CA ALA A 69 2.04 -6.82 -5.57
C ALA A 69 0.53 -6.84 -5.87
N SER A 70 0.10 -6.28 -6.99
CA SER A 70 -1.30 -6.34 -7.44
C SER A 70 -1.78 -7.79 -7.54
N ALA A 71 -0.99 -8.69 -8.14
CA ALA A 71 -1.36 -10.10 -8.22
C ALA A 71 -1.52 -10.79 -6.85
N LEU A 72 -0.69 -10.42 -5.87
CA LEU A 72 -0.74 -10.97 -4.51
C LEU A 72 -1.85 -10.35 -3.65
N LEU A 73 -2.14 -9.07 -3.86
CA LEU A 73 -3.08 -8.27 -3.08
C LEU A 73 -4.46 -8.17 -3.72
N THR A 74 -4.62 -8.76 -4.90
CA THR A 74 -5.92 -8.95 -5.52
C THR A 74 -6.82 -9.71 -4.56
N ASP A 75 -7.96 -9.10 -4.22
CA ASP A 75 -8.96 -9.71 -3.32
C ASP A 75 -8.51 -9.80 -1.85
N LYS A 76 -7.56 -8.93 -1.47
CA LYS A 76 -7.11 -8.77 -0.09
C LYS A 76 -7.60 -7.44 0.49
N LEU A 77 -7.62 -7.42 1.82
CA LEU A 77 -7.85 -6.23 2.62
C LEU A 77 -6.49 -5.74 3.10
N LEU A 78 -6.14 -4.50 2.79
CA LEU A 78 -4.96 -3.84 3.34
C LEU A 78 -5.38 -3.04 4.56
N ASP A 79 -4.83 -3.43 5.71
CA ASP A 79 -4.94 -2.69 6.95
C ASP A 79 -3.58 -2.09 7.31
N VAL A 80 -3.58 -0.86 7.82
CA VAL A 80 -2.35 -0.22 8.29
C VAL A 80 -2.58 0.32 9.68
N HIS A 81 -1.74 -0.11 10.61
CA HIS A 81 -1.82 0.28 11.99
C HIS A 81 -0.57 1.07 12.38
N ALA A 82 -0.75 2.32 12.79
CA ALA A 82 0.34 3.13 13.32
C ALA A 82 0.66 2.70 14.76
N HIS A 83 1.87 2.20 14.99
CA HIS A 83 2.34 1.74 16.29
C HIS A 83 3.52 2.58 16.79
N GLY A 84 3.22 3.70 17.45
CA GLY A 84 4.23 4.63 17.95
C GLY A 84 5.00 5.29 16.80
N ASP A 85 6.29 4.97 16.69
CA ASP A 85 7.19 5.50 15.65
C ASP A 85 7.19 4.70 14.33
N HIS A 86 6.48 3.57 14.26
CA HIS A 86 6.45 2.75 13.03
C HIS A 86 5.02 2.43 12.58
N PHE A 87 4.87 2.16 11.28
CA PHE A 87 3.61 1.70 10.70
C PHE A 87 3.71 0.19 10.46
N HIS A 88 2.67 -0.53 10.85
CA HIS A 88 2.52 -1.96 10.58
C HIS A 88 1.51 -2.14 9.45
N PHE A 89 1.93 -2.78 8.37
CA PHE A 89 1.07 -3.12 7.24
C PHE A 89 0.62 -4.58 7.38
N SER A 90 -0.68 -4.78 7.48
CA SER A 90 -1.30 -6.09 7.64
C SER A 90 -2.18 -6.38 6.44
N ILE A 91 -2.13 -7.62 5.96
CA ILE A 91 -2.90 -8.04 4.80
C ILE A 91 -3.79 -9.17 5.23
N ASP A 92 -5.09 -8.89 5.19
CA ASP A 92 -6.13 -9.80 5.62
C ASP A 92 -6.95 -10.27 4.44
N GLU A 93 -7.71 -11.34 4.66
CA GLU A 93 -8.66 -11.79 3.65
C GLU A 93 -9.87 -10.86 3.66
N GLN A 94 -10.34 -10.43 2.48
CA GLN A 94 -11.64 -9.79 2.38
C GLN A 94 -12.70 -10.84 2.73
N SER A 95 -13.02 -10.94 4.02
CA SER A 95 -14.11 -11.77 4.51
C SER A 95 -15.41 -11.15 4.00
N GLY A 96 -15.99 -11.75 2.96
CA GLY A 96 -17.26 -11.35 2.36
C GLY A 96 -18.47 -11.59 3.26
#